data_AF-K1TT27-F1
#
_entry.id   AF-K1TT27-F1
#
_cell.length_a   1.000
_cell.length_b   1.000
_cell.length_c   1.000
_cell.angle_alpha   90.00
_cell.angle_beta   90.00
_cell.angle_gamma   90.00
#
_symmetry.space_group_name_H-M   'P 1'
#
loop_
_entity.id
_entity.type
_entity.pdbx_description
1 polymer ?
#
loop_
_entity_poly.entity_id
_entity_poly.type
_entity_poly.pdbx_seq_one_letter_code
_entity_poly.pdbx_strand_id
1 'polypeptide(L)'
;KKEQDSMKDMKIVQEMYARGYDFLPLDLYQADARRFKIIDGKLMPALSTIEGLGEKAADAVMDAAKEGKFLSKDDFRDRTKVSKTVIDLMDDLGILGDLPESNQLSLFDLVG
;
A
#
# COMPACT_ATOMS: atom_id res chain seq x y z
N LYS A 1 12.54 25.24 1.34
CA LYS A 1 12.65 24.39 0.14
C LYS A 1 11.60 23.28 0.15
N LYS A 2 11.67 22.30 1.07
CA LYS A 2 10.66 21.23 1.23
C LYS A 2 9.21 21.73 1.24
N GLU A 3 8.90 22.74 2.06
CA GLU A 3 7.54 23.31 2.13
C GLU A 3 7.09 24.00 0.83
N GLN A 4 8.00 24.70 0.14
CA GLN A 4 7.70 25.36 -1.14
C GLN A 4 7.46 24.35 -2.26
N ASP A 5 8.25 23.27 -2.28
CA ASP A 5 8.10 22.17 -3.21
C ASP A 5 6.75 21.46 -2.97
N SER A 6 6.42 21.15 -1.71
CA SER A 6 5.11 20.59 -1.34
C SER A 6 3.95 21.51 -1.73
N MET A 7 4.07 22.83 -1.52
CA MET A 7 3.04 23.79 -1.97
C MET A 7 2.86 23.78 -3.49
N LYS A 8 3.95 23.60 -4.26
CA LYS A 8 3.88 23.50 -5.72
C LYS A 8 3.17 22.21 -6.13
N ASP A 9 3.48 21.09 -5.50
CA ASP A 9 2.85 19.79 -5.78
C ASP A 9 1.35 19.83 -5.44
N MET A 10 0.97 20.44 -4.31
CA MET A 10 -0.43 20.60 -3.92
C MET A 10 -1.24 21.44 -4.91
N LYS A 11 -0.63 22.44 -5.57
CA LYS A 11 -1.30 23.20 -6.64
C LYS A 11 -1.60 22.34 -7.86
N ILE A 12 -0.69 21.44 -8.22
CA ILE A 12 -0.90 20.49 -9.32
C ILE A 12 -2.04 19.54 -8.98
N VAL A 13 -2.08 19.05 -7.74
CA VAL A 13 -3.18 18.20 -7.24
C VAL A 13 -4.52 18.95 -7.26
N GLN A 14 -4.56 20.22 -6.86
CA GLN A 14 -5.78 21.04 -6.95
C GLN A 14 -6.26 21.21 -8.39
N GLU A 15 -5.34 21.46 -9.33
CA GLU A 15 -5.69 21.56 -10.75
C GLU A 15 -6.20 20.23 -11.31
N MET A 16 -5.60 19.11 -10.88
CA MET A 16 -6.05 17.77 -11.24
C MET A 16 -7.51 17.54 -10.84
N TYR A 17 -7.88 17.86 -9.59
CA TYR A 17 -9.26 17.78 -9.12
C TYR A 17 -10.19 18.75 -9.88
N ALA A 18 -9.76 19.98 -10.15
CA ALA A 18 -10.56 20.96 -10.89
C ALA A 18 -10.85 20.53 -12.34
N ARG A 19 -9.98 19.70 -12.93
CA ARG A 19 -10.17 19.10 -14.27
C ARG A 19 -11.04 17.83 -14.26
N GLY A 20 -11.51 17.39 -13.08
CA GLY A 20 -12.37 16.21 -12.93
C GLY A 20 -11.61 14.88 -12.80
N TYR A 21 -10.30 14.92 -12.59
CA TYR A 21 -9.53 13.72 -12.24
C TYR A 21 -9.54 13.51 -10.72
N ASP A 22 -9.40 12.26 -10.30
CA ASP A 22 -9.50 11.87 -8.90
C ASP A 22 -8.46 10.79 -8.57
N PHE A 23 -8.10 10.68 -7.30
CA PHE A 23 -7.23 9.61 -6.83
C PHE A 23 -8.06 8.38 -6.45
N LEU A 24 -7.51 7.20 -6.71
CA LEU A 24 -8.01 5.97 -6.10
C LEU A 24 -7.30 5.75 -4.77
N PRO A 25 -7.99 5.15 -3.78
CA PRO A 25 -7.32 4.54 -2.64
C PRO A 25 -6.24 3.57 -3.12
N LEU A 26 -5.13 3.51 -2.40
CA LEU A 26 -4.05 2.59 -2.71
C LEU A 26 -4.53 1.14 -2.46
N ASP A 27 -4.39 0.29 -3.46
CA ASP A 27 -4.71 -1.13 -3.40
C ASP A 27 -3.43 -1.95 -3.58
N LEU A 28 -3.09 -2.77 -2.59
CA LEU A 28 -1.90 -3.63 -2.58
C LEU A 28 -1.74 -4.53 -3.81
N TYR A 29 -2.86 -4.98 -4.38
CA TYR A 29 -2.86 -5.98 -5.45
C TYR A 29 -2.94 -5.35 -6.85
N GLN A 30 -3.24 -4.05 -6.92
CA GLN A 30 -3.34 -3.32 -8.18
C GLN A 30 -2.25 -2.28 -8.37
N ALA A 31 -1.71 -1.73 -7.28
CA ALA A 31 -0.68 -0.71 -7.32
C ALA A 31 0.63 -1.22 -7.93
N ASP A 32 1.38 -0.31 -8.56
CA ASP A 32 2.76 -0.56 -8.96
C ASP A 32 3.70 -0.15 -7.83
N ALA A 33 4.89 -0.75 -7.78
CA ALA A 33 5.88 -0.42 -6.77
C ALA A 33 6.32 1.06 -6.83
N ARG A 34 6.45 1.64 -8.03
CA ARG A 34 7.14 2.92 -8.24
C ARG A 34 6.37 3.94 -9.08
N ARG A 35 5.35 3.51 -9.84
CA ARG A 35 4.64 4.37 -10.80
C ARG A 35 3.17 4.51 -10.44
N PHE A 36 2.64 5.72 -10.59
CA PHE A 36 1.20 5.90 -10.51
C PHE A 36 0.54 5.22 -11.71
N LYS A 37 -0.57 4.52 -11.47
CA LYS A 37 -1.34 3.83 -12.51
C LYS A 37 -2.64 4.57 -12.78
N ILE A 38 -3.08 4.58 -14.03
CA ILE A 38 -4.39 5.10 -14.41
C ILE A 38 -5.35 3.91 -14.47
N ILE A 39 -6.42 3.95 -13.67
CA ILE A 39 -7.47 2.92 -13.61
C ILE A 39 -8.81 3.66 -13.68
N ASP A 40 -9.63 3.35 -14.68
CA ASP A 40 -10.94 3.95 -14.90
C ASP A 40 -10.95 5.50 -14.88
N GLY A 41 -9.91 6.10 -15.46
CA GLY A 41 -9.75 7.57 -15.50
C GLY A 41 -9.31 8.21 -14.19
N LYS A 42 -9.05 7.41 -13.15
CA LYS A 42 -8.52 7.84 -11.85
C LYS A 42 -7.07 7.42 -11.67
N LEU A 43 -6.37 8.12 -10.78
CA LEU A 43 -4.95 7.91 -10.54
C LEU A 43 -4.74 7.09 -9.26
N MET A 44 -4.21 5.87 -9.38
CA MET A 44 -3.81 5.04 -8.25
C MET A 44 -2.35 5.36 -7.87
N PRO A 45 -2.07 5.68 -6.59
CA PRO A 45 -0.71 5.89 -6.12
C PRO A 45 0.19 4.65 -6.24
N ALA A 46 1.50 4.88 -6.24
CA ALA A 46 2.48 3.80 -6.16
C ALA A 46 2.74 3.40 -4.70
N LEU A 47 3.19 2.17 -4.47
CA LEU A 47 3.56 1.72 -3.11
C LEU A 47 4.70 2.58 -2.52
N SER A 48 5.67 2.99 -3.33
CA SER A 48 6.79 3.83 -2.88
C SER A 48 6.41 5.22 -2.37
N THR A 49 5.14 5.64 -2.48
CA THR A 49 4.67 6.92 -1.92
C THR A 49 4.32 6.80 -0.43
N ILE A 50 4.23 5.58 0.11
CA ILE A 50 4.01 5.35 1.53
C ILE A 50 5.26 5.79 2.29
N GLU A 51 5.09 6.65 3.29
CA GLU A 51 6.19 7.15 4.09
C GLU A 51 6.92 5.99 4.81
N GLY A 52 8.24 5.94 4.68
CA GLY A 52 9.05 4.86 5.25
C GLY A 52 9.10 3.58 4.42
N LEU A 53 8.28 3.42 3.37
CA LEU A 53 8.37 2.31 2.43
C LEU A 53 9.38 2.61 1.32
N GLY A 54 10.63 2.15 1.49
CA GLY A 54 11.67 2.32 0.47
C GLY A 54 11.39 1.52 -0.81
N GLU A 55 12.02 1.92 -1.92
CA GLU A 55 11.81 1.30 -3.25
C GLU A 55 11.93 -0.23 -3.23
N LYS A 56 12.97 -0.78 -2.57
CA LYS A 56 13.17 -2.22 -2.48
C LYS A 56 12.04 -2.93 -1.72
N ALA A 57 11.50 -2.28 -0.70
CA ALA A 57 10.38 -2.82 0.08
C ALA A 57 9.09 -2.75 -0.75
N ALA A 58 8.87 -1.66 -1.50
CA ALA A 58 7.76 -1.55 -2.44
C ALA A 58 7.81 -2.64 -3.53
N ASP A 59 8.99 -2.91 -4.10
CA ASP A 59 9.20 -4.01 -5.05
C ASP A 59 8.87 -5.37 -4.39
N ALA A 60 9.36 -5.60 -3.17
CA ALA A 60 9.11 -6.84 -2.42
C ALA A 60 7.61 -7.04 -2.09
N VAL A 61 6.88 -5.97 -1.78
CA VAL A 61 5.42 -6.01 -1.59
C VAL A 61 4.73 -6.42 -2.87
N MET A 62 5.07 -5.80 -4.00
CA MET A 62 4.49 -6.10 -5.29
C MET A 62 4.79 -7.55 -5.72
N ASP A 63 6.02 -8.03 -5.51
CA ASP A 63 6.40 -9.39 -5.86
C ASP A 63 5.71 -10.42 -4.96
N ALA A 64 5.67 -10.18 -3.64
CA ALA A 64 4.90 -11.01 -2.72
C ALA A 64 3.42 -11.05 -3.11
N ALA A 65 2.80 -9.92 -3.46
CA ALA A 65 1.39 -9.86 -3.86
C ALA A 65 1.08 -10.72 -5.11
N LYS A 66 2.07 -10.94 -6.00
CA LYS A 66 1.92 -11.85 -7.17
C LYS A 66 1.87 -13.32 -6.77
N GLU A 67 2.49 -13.70 -5.66
CA GLU A 67 2.49 -15.08 -5.16
C GLU A 67 1.14 -15.49 -4.55
N GLY A 68 0.28 -14.52 -4.27
CA GLY A 68 -1.06 -14.74 -3.73
C GLY A 68 -1.44 -13.73 -2.67
N LYS A 69 -2.69 -13.78 -2.21
CA LYS A 69 -3.19 -12.90 -1.15
C LYS A 69 -2.44 -13.10 0.16
N PHE A 70 -2.31 -12.04 0.94
CA PHE A 70 -1.78 -12.11 2.29
C PHE A 70 -2.83 -12.71 3.22
N LEU A 71 -2.39 -13.53 4.18
CA LEU A 71 -3.28 -14.19 5.15
C LEU A 71 -3.42 -13.40 6.46
N SER A 72 -2.38 -12.65 6.83
CA SER A 72 -2.32 -11.80 8.02
C SER A 72 -1.25 -10.72 7.86
N LYS A 73 -1.19 -9.78 8.81
CA LYS A 73 -0.12 -8.78 8.89
C LYS A 73 1.25 -9.42 9.16
N ASP A 74 1.29 -10.51 9.93
CA ASP A 74 2.50 -11.32 10.09
C ASP A 74 2.95 -11.97 8.77
N ASP A 75 2.03 -12.56 8.00
CA ASP A 75 2.33 -13.12 6.67
C ASP A 75 2.85 -12.03 5.71
N PHE A 76 2.20 -10.87 5.71
CA PHE A 76 2.65 -9.71 4.95
C PHE A 76 4.07 -9.31 5.34
N ARG A 77 4.35 -9.21 6.64
CA ARG A 77 5.68 -8.87 7.14
C ARG A 77 6.74 -9.88 6.72
N ASP A 78 6.44 -11.15 6.85
CA ASP A 78 7.37 -12.24 6.58
C ASP A 78 7.73 -12.32 5.09
N ARG A 79 6.76 -12.10 4.21
CA ARG A 79 6.96 -12.13 2.75
C ARG A 79 7.64 -10.87 2.22
N THR A 80 7.29 -9.70 2.75
CA THR A 80 7.72 -8.40 2.19
C THR A 80 8.94 -7.79 2.88
N LYS A 81 9.28 -8.27 4.10
CA LYS A 81 10.32 -7.71 4.97
C LYS A 81 10.12 -6.23 5.33
N VAL A 82 8.90 -5.73 5.21
CA VAL A 82 8.53 -4.38 5.61
C VAL A 82 8.60 -4.25 7.14
N SER A 83 9.02 -3.08 7.63
CA SER A 83 9.14 -2.84 9.08
C SER A 83 7.77 -2.74 9.74
N LYS A 84 7.69 -3.08 11.04
CA LYS A 84 6.43 -2.99 11.79
C LYS A 84 5.81 -1.59 11.72
N THR A 85 6.62 -0.55 11.88
CA THR A 85 6.15 0.84 11.83
C THR A 85 5.47 1.20 10.50
N VAL A 86 5.97 0.66 9.39
CA VAL A 86 5.35 0.89 8.07
C VAL A 86 4.08 0.05 7.92
N ILE A 87 4.04 -1.18 8.45
CA ILE A 87 2.83 -2.01 8.48
C ILE A 87 1.73 -1.35 9.29
N ASP A 88 2.05 -0.84 10.48
CA ASP A 88 1.09 -0.11 11.34
C ASP A 88 0.55 1.13 10.60
N LEU A 89 1.42 1.89 9.91
CA LEU A 89 0.99 3.02 9.08
C LEU A 89 0.08 2.58 7.92
N MET A 90 0.40 1.47 7.25
CA MET A 90 -0.42 0.94 6.15
C MET A 90 -1.79 0.50 6.65
N ASP A 91 -1.87 -0.04 7.87
CA ASP A 91 -3.11 -0.42 8.53
C ASP A 91 -3.96 0.81 8.91
N ASP A 92 -3.34 1.83 9.50
CA ASP A 92 -4.00 3.11 9.82
C ASP A 92 -4.58 3.81 8.58
N LEU A 93 -3.91 3.63 7.43
CA LEU A 93 -4.37 4.13 6.13
C LEU A 93 -5.40 3.22 5.46
N GLY A 94 -5.77 2.08 6.07
CA GLY A 94 -6.73 1.13 5.55
C GLY A 94 -6.24 0.29 4.36
N ILE A 95 -4.94 0.32 4.06
CA ILE A 95 -4.34 -0.37 2.90
C ILE A 95 -4.33 -1.89 3.09
N LEU A 96 -4.16 -2.34 4.33
CA LEU A 96 -4.17 -3.76 4.70
C LEU A 96 -5.59 -4.33 4.84
N GLY A 97 -6.63 -3.49 4.74
CA GLY A 97 -8.03 -3.91 4.87
C GLY A 97 -8.29 -4.65 6.18
N ASP A 98 -9.05 -5.74 6.12
CA ASP A 98 -9.42 -6.56 7.28
C ASP A 98 -8.42 -7.68 7.59
N LEU A 99 -7.15 -7.54 7.20
CA LEU A 99 -6.14 -8.56 7.47
C LEU A 99 -5.99 -8.75 8.99
N PRO A 100 -6.12 -10.00 9.51
CA PRO A 100 -5.89 -10.27 10.93
C PRO A 100 -4.41 -10.05 11.27
N GLU A 101 -4.12 -9.78 12.54
CA GLU A 101 -2.74 -9.59 13.01
C GLU A 101 -1.84 -10.79 12.71
N SER A 102 -2.31 -12.00 12.99
CA SER A 102 -1.51 -13.23 12.88
C SER A 102 -2.27 -14.36 12.19
N ASN A 103 -1.52 -15.30 11.60
CA ASN A 103 -2.06 -16.56 11.10
C ASN A 103 -2.37 -17.49 12.29
N GLN A 104 -3.50 -17.31 12.96
CA GLN A 104 -3.94 -18.29 13.95
C GLN A 104 -4.47 -19.54 13.24
N LEU A 105 -3.59 -20.53 13.06
CA LEU A 105 -4.00 -21.92 12.93
C LEU A 105 -4.35 -22.40 14.34
N SER A 106 -5.64 -22.54 14.64
CA SER A 106 -6.06 -23.15 15.89
C SER A 106 -5.69 -24.63 15.88
N LEU A 107 -4.96 -25.09 16.90
CA LEU A 107 -4.66 -26.52 17.08
C LEU A 107 -5.94 -27.38 17.20
N PHE A 108 -7.09 -26.75 17.47
CA PHE A 108 -8.40 -27.39 17.50
C PHE A 108 -8.99 -27.69 16.11
N ASP A 109 -8.50 -27.05 15.04
CA ASP A 109 -9.01 -27.31 13.68
C ASP A 109 -8.40 -28.56 13.03
N LEU A 110 -7.34 -29.13 13.62
CA LEU A 110 -6.63 -30.31 13.10
C LEU A 110 -7.07 -31.64 13.76
N VAL A 111 -7.92 -31.58 14.80
CA VAL A 111 -8.31 -32.75 15.62
C VAL A 111 -9.85 -32.91 15.68
N GLY A 112 -10.59 -32.29 14.76
CA GLY A 112 -12.04 -32.44 14.60
C GLY A 112 -12.43 -33.55 13.64
#